data_AF-A0A9E2LDK8-F1
#
_entry.id   AF-A0A9E2LDK8-F1
#
_cell.length_a   1.000
_cell.length_b   1.000
_cell.length_c   1.000
_cell.angle_alpha   90.00
_cell.angle_beta   90.00
_cell.angle_gamma   90.00
#
_symmetry.space_group_name_H-M   'P 1'
#
loop_
_entity.id
_entity.type
_entity.pdbx_description
1 polymer ?
#
loop_
_entity_poly.entity_id
_entity_poly.type
_entity_poly.pdbx_seq_one_letter_code
_entity_poly.pdbx_strand_id
1 'polypeptide(L)'
;MSKRYIFVCEIGWQKTRGLSISLAQKKIRSVVLIKGMPDKQVKNMITKYEGVKNVFIPEKFFKPYMFSYIFLNIFTGRSLSLFAETKEKTYIGLENLKRLFPRIELTRLHT
;
A
#
# COMPACT_ATOMS: atom_id res chain seq x y z
N MET A 1 9.98 -13.17 12.83
CA MET A 1 8.70 -12.46 12.67
C MET A 1 8.50 -12.09 11.20
N SER A 2 7.36 -12.42 10.57
CA SER A 2 7.13 -12.08 9.15
C SER A 2 6.73 -10.61 9.00
N LYS A 3 7.50 -9.81 8.27
CA LYS A 3 7.19 -8.42 7.94
C LYS A 3 6.10 -8.34 6.87
N ARG A 4 5.14 -7.41 7.01
CA ARG A 4 4.09 -7.16 6.01
C ARG A 4 4.43 -5.92 5.18
N TYR A 5 4.31 -6.04 3.87
CA TYR A 5 4.59 -4.97 2.92
C TYR A 5 3.27 -4.46 2.35
N ILE A 6 2.98 -3.18 2.59
CA ILE A 6 1.77 -2.51 2.09
C ILE A 6 2.20 -1.28 1.31
N PHE A 7 1.66 -1.14 0.11
CA PHE A 7 1.84 0.04 -0.70
C PHE A 7 0.53 0.82 -0.78
N VAL A 8 0.61 2.15 -0.71
CA VAL A 8 -0.53 3.06 -0.74
C VAL A 8 -0.40 3.97 -1.97
N CYS A 9 -1.30 3.79 -2.94
CA CYS A 9 -1.32 4.51 -4.21
C CYS A 9 -2.51 5.48 -4.23
N GLU A 10 -2.32 6.72 -3.79
CA GLU A 10 -3.37 7.76 -3.90
C GLU A 10 -3.24 8.57 -5.19
N ILE A 11 -2.01 8.78 -5.68
CA ILE A 11 -1.72 9.62 -6.86
C ILE A 11 -1.61 8.77 -8.13
N GLY A 12 -0.83 7.70 -8.06
CA GLY A 12 -0.57 6.79 -9.18
C GLY A 12 -0.16 5.41 -8.65
N TRP A 13 -0.21 4.41 -9.51
CA TRP A 13 0.13 3.01 -9.17
C TRP A 13 1.41 2.53 -9.87
N GLN A 14 1.93 3.28 -10.84
CA GLN A 14 2.98 2.86 -11.75
C GLN A 14 4.32 2.63 -11.03
N LYS A 15 4.75 3.57 -10.17
CA LYS A 15 6.01 3.44 -9.42
C LYS A 15 5.90 2.32 -8.39
N THR A 16 4.79 2.30 -7.67
CA THR A 16 4.44 1.25 -6.71
C THR A 16 4.44 -0.16 -7.32
N ARG A 17 3.98 -0.29 -8.57
CA ARG A 17 3.98 -1.57 -9.29
C ARG A 17 5.39 -2.12 -9.47
N GLY A 18 6.36 -1.29 -9.86
CA GLY A 18 7.75 -1.75 -10.05
C GLY A 18 8.33 -2.34 -8.76
N LEU A 19 8.14 -1.67 -7.62
CA LEU A 19 8.61 -2.15 -6.32
C LEU A 19 7.88 -3.41 -5.85
N SER A 20 6.56 -3.46 -6.00
CA SER A 20 5.77 -4.63 -5.58
C SER A 20 6.09 -5.88 -6.42
N ILE A 21 6.35 -5.73 -7.72
CA ILE A 21 6.84 -6.81 -8.58
C ILE A 21 8.22 -7.29 -8.13
N SER A 22 9.16 -6.38 -7.86
CA SER A 22 10.50 -6.73 -7.36
C SER A 22 10.46 -7.51 -6.04
N LEU A 23 9.50 -7.19 -5.15
CA LEU A 23 9.26 -7.98 -3.93
C LEU A 23 8.70 -9.37 -4.25
N ALA A 24 7.73 -9.47 -5.16
CA ALA A 24 7.14 -10.74 -5.56
C ALA A 24 8.16 -11.69 -6.20
N GLN A 25 9.09 -11.18 -7.03
CA GLN A 25 10.20 -11.95 -7.59
C GLN A 25 11.12 -12.54 -6.52
N LYS A 26 11.24 -11.87 -5.36
CA LYS A 26 11.97 -12.36 -4.18
C LYS A 26 11.11 -13.27 -3.30
N LYS A 27 9.95 -13.73 -3.78
CA LYS A 27 8.94 -14.53 -3.05
C LYS A 27 8.38 -13.82 -1.81
N ILE A 28 8.46 -12.48 -1.77
CA ILE A 28 7.89 -11.67 -0.70
C ILE A 28 6.50 -11.21 -1.11
N ARG A 29 5.49 -11.58 -0.30
CA ARG A 29 4.11 -11.17 -0.55
C ARG A 29 3.89 -9.70 -0.15
N SER A 30 3.17 -8.98 -0.97
CA SER A 30 2.81 -7.57 -0.72
C SER A 30 1.34 -7.29 -1.02
N VAL A 31 0.83 -6.22 -0.44
CA VAL A 31 -0.52 -5.70 -0.69
C VAL A 31 -0.40 -4.29 -1.26
N VAL A 32 -1.14 -3.99 -2.31
CA VAL A 32 -1.16 -2.68 -2.95
C VAL A 32 -2.58 -2.12 -2.85
N LEU A 33 -2.73 -1.01 -2.14
CA LEU A 33 -4.00 -0.28 -1.99
C LEU A 33 -4.04 0.82 -3.06
N ILE A 34 -4.95 0.70 -4.02
CA ILE A 34 -5.03 1.56 -5.20
C ILE A 34 -6.30 2.41 -5.14
N LYS A 35 -6.13 3.74 -5.19
CA LYS A 35 -7.25 4.66 -5.30
C LYS A 35 -7.85 4.62 -6.70
N GLY A 36 -9.16 4.49 -6.77
CA GLY A 36 -9.91 4.46 -8.00
C GLY A 36 -10.14 3.03 -8.50
N MET A 37 -11.07 2.93 -9.45
CA MET A 37 -11.42 1.69 -10.12
C MET A 37 -10.92 1.78 -11.56
N PRO A 38 -9.71 1.27 -11.86
CA PRO A 38 -9.21 1.27 -13.23
C PRO A 38 -10.07 0.38 -14.12
N ASP A 39 -10.01 0.64 -15.42
CA ASP A 39 -10.67 -0.21 -16.42
C ASP A 39 -10.15 -1.66 -16.40
N LYS A 40 -10.84 -2.54 -17.13
CA LYS A 40 -10.52 -3.98 -17.16
C LYS A 40 -9.10 -4.25 -17.68
N GLN A 41 -8.61 -3.46 -18.65
CA GLN A 41 -7.29 -3.66 -19.25
C GLN A 41 -6.18 -3.34 -18.26
N VAL A 42 -6.27 -2.17 -17.61
CA VAL A 42 -5.35 -1.72 -16.58
C VAL A 42 -5.41 -2.64 -15.36
N LYS A 43 -6.61 -3.09 -14.97
CA LYS A 43 -6.78 -4.06 -13.89
C LYS A 43 -6.02 -5.36 -14.16
N ASN A 44 -6.18 -5.94 -15.35
CA ASN A 44 -5.48 -7.17 -15.75
C ASN A 44 -3.96 -6.99 -15.76
N MET A 45 -3.47 -5.84 -16.19
CA MET A 45 -2.04 -5.52 -16.20
C MET A 45 -1.45 -5.41 -14.77
N ILE A 46 -2.25 -4.89 -13.83
CA ILE A 46 -1.87 -4.73 -12.43
C ILE A 46 -1.89 -6.07 -11.67
N THR A 47 -2.88 -6.93 -11.95
CA THR A 47 -3.08 -8.19 -11.20
C THR A 47 -2.26 -9.37 -11.69
N LYS A 48 -1.39 -9.20 -12.69
CA LYS A 48 -0.69 -10.30 -13.38
C LYS A 48 0.33 -11.07 -12.52
N TYR A 49 0.81 -10.51 -11.41
CA TYR A 49 1.92 -11.09 -10.65
C TYR A 49 1.46 -11.83 -9.38
N GLU A 50 1.74 -13.13 -9.34
CA GLU A 50 1.57 -13.94 -8.13
C GLU A 50 2.42 -13.38 -6.98
N GLY A 51 1.81 -13.18 -5.82
CA GLY A 51 2.46 -12.58 -4.65
C GLY A 51 2.15 -11.08 -4.44
N VAL A 52 1.52 -10.40 -5.41
CA VAL A 52 1.02 -9.03 -5.24
C VAL A 52 -0.50 -9.03 -5.14
N LYS A 53 -1.04 -8.75 -3.95
CA LYS A 53 -2.48 -8.58 -3.75
C LYS A 53 -2.88 -7.14 -4.00
N ASN A 54 -3.54 -6.88 -5.12
CA ASN A 54 -4.05 -5.54 -5.47
C ASN A 54 -5.47 -5.35 -4.92
N VAL A 55 -5.69 -4.24 -4.22
CA VAL A 55 -6.98 -3.85 -3.64
C VAL A 55 -7.36 -2.50 -4.24
N PHE A 56 -8.34 -2.50 -5.14
CA PHE A 56 -8.88 -1.30 -5.74
C PHE A 56 -9.97 -0.73 -4.82
N ILE A 57 -9.87 0.55 -4.49
CA ILE A 57 -10.77 1.21 -3.54
C ILE A 57 -11.38 2.44 -4.23
N PRO A 58 -12.72 2.58 -4.26
CA PRO A 58 -13.36 3.76 -4.83
C PRO A 58 -12.86 5.06 -4.19
N GLU A 59 -12.74 6.11 -5.00
CA GLU A 59 -12.07 7.35 -4.57
C GLU A 59 -12.65 7.96 -3.30
N LYS A 60 -13.99 8.01 -3.19
CA LYS A 60 -14.72 8.54 -2.03
C LYS A 60 -14.38 7.81 -0.73
N PHE A 61 -14.00 6.55 -0.83
CA PHE A 61 -13.77 5.66 0.31
C PHE A 61 -12.29 5.33 0.52
N PHE A 62 -11.37 5.86 -0.28
CA PHE A 62 -9.97 5.48 -0.24
C PHE A 62 -9.33 5.67 1.13
N LYS A 63 -9.41 6.88 1.69
CA LYS A 63 -8.81 7.21 2.98
C LYS A 63 -9.33 6.35 4.13
N PRO A 64 -10.66 6.28 4.38
CA PRO A 64 -11.17 5.47 5.49
C PRO A 64 -10.76 4.00 5.34
N TYR A 65 -10.91 3.41 4.16
CA TYR A 65 -10.52 1.99 3.96
C TYR A 65 -9.01 1.76 4.09
N MET A 66 -8.19 2.67 3.58
CA MET A 66 -6.72 2.57 3.68
C MET A 66 -6.27 2.64 5.14
N PHE A 67 -6.79 3.60 5.91
CA PHE A 67 -6.47 3.72 7.33
C PHE A 67 -7.00 2.53 8.13
N SER A 68 -8.25 2.09 7.91
CA SER A 68 -8.80 0.89 8.55
C SER A 68 -7.98 -0.36 8.24
N TYR A 69 -7.56 -0.54 6.99
CA TYR A 69 -6.73 -1.69 6.61
C TYR A 69 -5.37 -1.67 7.31
N ILE A 70 -4.69 -0.53 7.31
CA ILE A 70 -3.40 -0.38 8.02
C ILE A 70 -3.60 -0.63 9.51
N PHE A 71 -4.64 -0.06 10.12
CA PHE A 71 -4.98 -0.25 11.53
C PHE A 71 -5.19 -1.71 11.88
N LEU A 72 -5.99 -2.45 11.12
CA LEU A 72 -6.18 -3.89 11.33
C LEU A 72 -4.86 -4.68 11.24
N ASN A 73 -3.96 -4.30 10.33
CA ASN A 73 -2.66 -4.96 10.21
C ASN A 73 -1.73 -4.67 11.41
N ILE A 74 -1.84 -3.48 12.00
CA ILE A 74 -1.10 -3.10 13.21
C ILE A 74 -1.46 -4.07 14.37
N PHE A 75 -2.74 -4.38 14.60
CA PHE A 75 -3.15 -5.30 15.67
C PHE A 75 -2.70 -6.75 15.49
N THR A 76 -2.26 -7.14 14.29
CA THR A 76 -1.74 -8.50 14.07
C THR A 76 -0.37 -8.78 14.70
N GLY A 77 0.24 -7.78 15.35
CA GLY A 77 1.52 -7.94 16.05
C GLY A 77 2.75 -7.99 15.14
N ARG A 78 2.58 -7.92 13.82
CA ARG A 78 3.66 -8.01 12.83
C ARG A 78 4.21 -6.62 12.46
N SER A 79 5.50 -6.53 12.18
CA SER A 79 6.12 -5.31 11.65
C SER A 79 5.53 -4.95 10.28
N LEU A 80 5.31 -3.66 10.06
CA LEU A 80 4.64 -3.14 8.86
C LEU A 80 5.61 -2.24 8.09
N SER A 81 5.84 -2.51 6.81
CA SER A 81 6.47 -1.55 5.90
C SER A 81 5.42 -0.95 4.98
N LEU A 82 5.25 0.36 5.11
CA LEU A 82 4.37 1.19 4.31
C LEU A 82 5.19 1.95 3.27
N PHE A 83 4.80 1.83 2.01
CA PHE A 83 5.33 2.63 0.92
C PHE A 83 4.22 3.53 0.40
N ALA A 84 4.41 4.85 0.45
CA ALA A 84 3.34 5.81 0.21
C ALA A 84 3.61 6.67 -1.03
N GLU A 85 2.80 6.48 -2.07
CA GLU A 85 2.68 7.35 -3.24
C GLU A 85 1.38 8.16 -3.10
N THR A 86 1.41 9.14 -2.18
CA THR A 86 0.21 9.82 -1.68
C THR A 86 0.32 11.34 -1.67
N LYS A 87 -0.83 12.03 -1.56
CA LYS A 87 -0.86 13.48 -1.32
C LYS A 87 -0.29 13.79 0.07
N GLU A 88 0.21 15.02 0.25
CA GLU A 88 0.84 15.48 1.51
C GLU A 88 -0.05 15.24 2.73
N LYS A 89 -1.34 15.63 2.65
CA LYS A 89 -2.30 15.46 3.74
C LYS A 89 -2.45 13.99 4.18
N THR A 90 -2.39 13.06 3.24
CA THR A 90 -2.49 11.62 3.53
C THR A 90 -1.18 11.12 4.14
N TYR A 91 -0.04 11.58 3.61
CA TYR A 91 1.29 11.23 4.10
C TYR A 91 1.48 11.64 5.57
N ILE A 92 1.10 12.87 5.94
CA ILE A 92 1.13 13.35 7.33
C ILE A 92 0.31 12.42 8.25
N GLY A 93 -0.85 11.95 7.79
CA GLY A 93 -1.67 10.99 8.55
C GLY A 93 -0.96 9.65 8.77
N LEU A 94 -0.21 9.16 7.78
CA LEU A 94 0.61 7.96 7.91
C LEU A 94 1.80 8.18 8.84
N GLU A 95 2.42 9.35 8.83
CA GLU A 95 3.49 9.71 9.77
C GLU A 95 3.00 9.75 11.22
N ASN A 96 1.82 10.33 11.45
CA ASN A 96 1.19 10.32 12.77
C ASN A 96 0.94 8.89 13.25
N LEU A 97 0.47 7.99 12.37
CA LEU A 97 0.35 6.57 12.70
C LEU A 97 1.70 5.93 13.06
N LYS A 98 2.77 6.21 12.28
CA LYS A 98 4.11 5.73 12.60
C LYS A 98 4.57 6.18 13.99
N ARG A 99 4.31 7.43 14.37
CA ARG A 99 4.65 7.96 15.70
C ARG A 99 3.94 7.21 16.82
N LEU A 100 2.67 6.85 16.60
CA LEU A 100 1.87 6.08 17.56
C LEU A 100 2.27 4.59 17.61
N PHE A 101 2.78 4.05 16.50
CA PHE A 101 3.11 2.64 16.35
C PHE A 101 4.53 2.48 15.76
N PRO A 102 5.58 2.44 16.59
CA PRO A 102 6.98 2.45 16.14
C PRO A 102 7.40 1.20 15.32
N ARG A 103 6.57 0.14 15.34
CA ARG A 103 6.71 -1.05 14.47
C ARG A 103 6.36 -0.81 12.99
N ILE A 104 5.95 0.41 12.64
CA ILE A 104 5.68 0.84 11.27
C ILE A 104 6.93 1.51 10.72
N GLU A 105 7.46 0.96 9.63
CA GLU A 105 8.37 1.66 8.76
C GLU A 105 7.55 2.35 7.66
N LEU A 106 7.81 3.63 7.43
CA LEU A 106 7.14 4.42 6.39
C LEU A 106 8.20 4.96 5.43
N THR A 107 8.00 4.71 4.14
CA THR A 107 8.83 5.20 3.05
C THR A 107 7.97 5.99 2.09
N ARG A 108 8.35 7.25 1.82
CA ARG A 108 7.70 8.07 0.81
C ARG A 108 8.22 7.71 -0.58
N LEU A 109 7.32 7.52 -1.54
CA LEU A 109 7.65 7.37 -2.95
C LEU A 109 7.41 8.74 -3.60
N HIS A 110 8.48 9.50 -3.86
CA HIS A 110 8.39 10.86 -4.44
C HIS A 110 7.70 10.84 -5.81
N THR A 111 6.93 11.89 -6.12
CA THR A 111 6.51 12.26 -7.48
C THR A 111 7.68 12.78 -8.27
#